data_AF-A0A7V3CCL3-F1
#
_entry.id   AF-A0A7V3CCL3-F1
#
_cell.length_a   1.000
_cell.length_b   1.000
_cell.length_c   1.000
_cell.angle_alpha   90.00
_cell.angle_beta   90.00
_cell.angle_gamma   90.00
#
_symmetry.space_group_name_H-M   'P 1'
#
loop_
_entity.id
_entity.type
_entity.pdbx_description
1 polymer ?
#
loop_
_entity_poly.entity_id
_entity_poly.type
_entity_poly.pdbx_seq_one_letter_code
_entity_poly.pdbx_strand_id
1 'polypeptide(L)'
;MIVEGEALESIRCMEKVESNRCSDVYRYEIPVVIRRVLKGKFKAGEKITVSYLHYDYGKSDCVGDQGPVILPGQEGLFYLRSQSEKVYDAFHWSAVKTTRPGAGFLPKCR
;
A
#
# COMPACT_ATOMS: atom_id res chain seq x y z
N MET A 1 -6.60 -3.91 -12.63
CA MET A 1 -5.71 -2.89 -13.23
C MET A 1 -4.27 -3.21 -12.87
N ILE A 2 -3.31 -2.95 -13.75
CA ILE A 2 -1.89 -3.19 -13.51
C ILE A 2 -1.11 -1.94 -13.95
N VAL A 3 -0.38 -1.33 -13.03
CA VAL A 3 0.39 -0.10 -13.26
C VAL A 3 1.75 -0.18 -12.60
N GLU A 4 2.76 0.41 -13.23
CA GLU A 4 3.99 0.79 -12.55
C GLU A 4 3.77 2.18 -11.97
N GLY A 5 4.11 2.37 -10.70
CA GLY A 5 3.88 3.65 -10.01
C GLY A 5 4.93 3.96 -8.95
N GLU A 6 4.85 5.17 -8.43
CA GLU A 6 5.67 5.63 -7.30
C GLU A 6 4.76 6.16 -6.19
N ALA A 7 5.00 5.69 -4.98
CA ALA A 7 4.37 6.22 -3.77
C ALA A 7 4.86 7.66 -3.50
N LEU A 8 3.95 8.64 -3.47
CA LEU A 8 4.31 10.06 -3.48
C LEU A 8 4.53 10.67 -2.09
N GLU A 9 3.65 10.36 -1.15
CA GLU A 9 3.47 11.09 0.10
C GLU A 9 3.51 10.13 1.28
N SER A 10 3.45 10.68 2.50
CA SER A 10 3.29 9.90 3.73
C SER A 10 2.09 8.97 3.65
N ILE A 11 2.32 7.72 4.05
CA ILE A 11 1.27 6.74 4.31
C ILE A 11 0.27 7.34 5.30
N ARG A 12 -1.02 7.01 5.16
CA ARG A 12 -2.06 7.37 6.13
C ARG A 12 -2.66 6.10 6.70
N CYS A 13 -2.63 5.96 8.03
CA CYS A 13 -3.39 4.93 8.71
C CYS A 13 -4.84 5.42 8.79
N MET A 14 -5.74 4.70 8.16
CA MET A 14 -7.16 5.07 8.08
C MET A 14 -7.89 4.60 9.32
N GLU A 15 -7.73 3.33 9.68
CA GLU A 15 -8.39 2.71 10.81
C GLU A 15 -7.68 1.42 11.24
N LYS A 16 -7.92 1.02 12.49
CA LYS A 16 -7.69 -0.34 12.94
C LYS A 16 -8.94 -1.16 12.62
N VAL A 17 -8.84 -2.00 11.60
CA VAL A 17 -9.96 -2.79 11.05
C VAL A 17 -10.35 -3.91 12.00
N GLU A 18 -9.36 -4.61 12.54
CA GLU A 18 -9.57 -5.76 13.40
C GLU A 18 -8.47 -5.80 14.48
N SER A 19 -8.83 -6.33 15.64
CA SER A 19 -7.89 -6.77 16.65
C SER A 19 -8.28 -8.16 17.08
N ASN A 20 -7.36 -9.10 16.96
CA ASN A 20 -7.54 -10.43 17.53
C ASN A 20 -6.30 -10.82 18.33
N ARG A 21 -6.32 -12.03 18.90
CA ARG A 21 -5.22 -12.52 19.75
C ARG A 21 -3.86 -12.60 19.03
N CYS A 22 -3.84 -12.67 17.71
CA CYS A 22 -2.64 -12.91 16.92
C CYS A 22 -2.14 -11.66 16.19
N SER A 23 -3.02 -10.76 15.78
CA SER A 23 -2.61 -9.60 15.00
C SER A 23 -3.56 -8.44 15.16
N ASP A 24 -2.99 -7.25 15.05
CA ASP A 24 -3.74 -6.05 14.75
C ASP A 24 -3.77 -5.83 13.24
N VAL A 25 -4.96 -5.63 12.67
CA VAL A 25 -5.13 -5.37 11.24
C VAL A 25 -5.44 -3.90 11.04
N TYR A 26 -4.62 -3.24 10.24
CA TYR A 26 -4.75 -1.82 9.94
C TYR A 26 -5.03 -1.60 8.46
N ARG A 27 -5.90 -0.65 8.15
CA ARG A 27 -6.11 -0.17 6.78
C ARG A 27 -5.26 1.07 6.57
N TYR A 28 -4.41 1.03 5.55
CA TYR A 28 -3.58 2.14 5.13
C TYR A 28 -3.98 2.64 3.74
N GLU A 29 -3.70 3.91 3.49
CA GLU A 29 -3.79 4.53 2.17
C GLU A 29 -2.50 5.26 1.83
N ILE A 30 -2.08 5.14 0.58
CA ILE A 30 -0.95 5.90 0.03
C ILE A 30 -1.28 6.41 -1.38
N PRO A 31 -1.05 7.70 -1.67
CA PRO A 31 -1.14 8.20 -3.03
C PRO A 31 0.01 7.68 -3.88
N VAL A 32 -0.32 7.18 -5.07
CA VAL A 32 0.61 6.66 -6.06
C VAL A 32 0.46 7.46 -7.34
N VAL A 33 1.57 7.94 -7.90
CA VAL A 33 1.61 8.45 -9.27
C VAL A 33 1.87 7.30 -10.22
N ILE A 34 1.06 7.18 -11.26
CA ILE A 34 1.24 6.18 -12.30
C ILE A 34 2.41 6.61 -13.19
N ARG A 35 3.45 5.78 -13.27
CA ARG A 35 4.59 5.97 -14.18
C ARG A 35 4.32 5.32 -15.53
N ARG A 36 3.71 4.13 -15.52
CA ARG A 36 3.35 3.38 -16.72
C ARG A 36 2.09 2.56 -16.48
N VAL A 37 1.26 2.44 -17.51
CA VAL A 37 0.06 1.59 -17.46
C VAL A 37 0.33 0.33 -18.26
N LEU A 38 0.20 -0.83 -17.61
CA LEU A 38 0.37 -2.14 -18.26
C LEU A 38 -1.00 -2.73 -18.63
N LYS A 39 -2.03 -2.51 -17.80
CA LYS A 39 -3.40 -2.93 -18.07
C LYS A 39 -4.42 -2.06 -17.33
N GLY A 40 -5.25 -1.32 -18.05
CA GLY A 40 -6.32 -0.50 -17.47
C GLY A 40 -6.59 0.76 -18.28
N LYS A 41 -7.46 1.63 -17.76
CA LYS A 41 -7.93 2.85 -18.43
C LYS A 41 -7.19 4.14 -18.04
N PHE A 42 -6.23 4.05 -17.12
CA PHE A 42 -5.47 5.21 -16.66
C PHE A 42 -4.41 5.65 -17.66
N LYS A 43 -3.81 6.80 -17.38
CA LYS A 43 -2.67 7.37 -18.08
C LYS A 43 -1.50 7.57 -17.13
N ALA A 44 -0.30 7.60 -17.69
CA ALA A 44 0.89 8.02 -16.96
C ALA A 44 0.72 9.46 -16.45
N GLY A 45 1.22 9.72 -15.24
CA GLY A 45 1.07 10.99 -14.53
C GLY A 45 -0.19 11.09 -13.67
N GLU A 46 -1.18 10.21 -13.86
CA GLU A 46 -2.38 10.20 -13.01
C GLU A 46 -2.04 9.80 -11.58
N LYS A 47 -2.71 10.46 -10.62
CA LYS A 47 -2.61 10.15 -9.19
C LYS A 47 -3.80 9.31 -8.78
N ILE A 48 -3.52 8.19 -8.11
CA ILE A 48 -4.51 7.30 -7.53
C ILE A 48 -4.22 7.10 -6.05
N THR A 49 -5.23 6.74 -5.26
CA THR A 49 -5.02 6.27 -3.89
C THR A 49 -5.01 4.75 -3.89
N VAL A 50 -3.95 4.17 -3.33
CA VAL A 50 -3.85 2.73 -3.07
C VAL A 50 -4.15 2.47 -1.60
N SER A 51 -5.21 1.71 -1.35
CA SER A 51 -5.57 1.16 -0.05
C SER A 51 -4.98 -0.25 0.09
N TYR A 52 -4.51 -0.60 1.28
CA TYR A 52 -4.01 -1.93 1.61
C TYR A 52 -4.19 -2.25 3.09
N LEU A 53 -4.31 -3.54 3.41
CA LEU A 53 -4.32 -4.03 4.79
C LEU A 53 -2.91 -4.40 5.21
N HIS A 54 -2.54 -4.04 6.44
CA HIS A 54 -1.30 -4.47 7.07
C HIS A 54 -1.63 -5.25 8.34
N TYR A 55 -1.15 -6.49 8.39
CA TYR A 55 -1.28 -7.38 9.54
C TYR A 55 -0.03 -7.22 10.39
N ASP A 56 -0.19 -6.65 11.59
CA ASP A 56 0.88 -6.46 12.56
C ASP A 56 0.83 -7.56 13.63
N TYR A 57 1.79 -8.49 13.55
CA TYR A 57 2.00 -9.55 14.52
C TYR A 57 2.98 -9.16 15.64
N GLY A 58 3.50 -7.93 15.67
CA GLY A 58 4.63 -7.53 16.52
C GLY A 58 4.41 -7.59 18.04
N LYS A 59 3.18 -7.87 18.49
CA LYS A 59 2.84 -8.03 19.91
C LYS A 59 2.33 -9.43 20.28
N SER A 60 2.34 -10.38 19.35
CA SER A 60 1.83 -11.74 19.60
C SER A 60 2.93 -12.80 19.44
N ASP A 61 2.71 -13.95 20.07
CA ASP A 61 3.52 -15.15 19.87
C ASP A 61 3.07 -15.94 18.61
N CYS A 62 2.11 -15.42 17.84
CA CYS A 62 1.62 -16.07 16.64
C CYS A 62 2.58 -15.82 15.46
N VAL A 63 2.83 -16.86 14.66
CA VAL A 63 3.58 -16.74 13.40
C VAL A 63 2.61 -16.43 12.26
N GLY A 64 2.92 -15.40 11.47
CA GLY A 64 2.15 -15.01 10.30
C GLY A 64 2.92 -14.05 9.40
N ASP A 65 2.42 -13.89 8.18
CA ASP A 65 3.02 -12.98 7.21
C ASP A 65 2.67 -11.53 7.55
N GLN A 66 3.70 -10.72 7.80
CA GLN A 66 3.53 -9.28 7.94
C GLN A 66 2.88 -8.73 6.65
N GLY A 67 1.81 -7.96 6.82
CA GLY A 67 1.11 -7.41 5.68
C GLY A 67 2.01 -6.47 4.84
N PRO A 68 1.61 -6.16 3.60
CA PRO A 68 2.38 -5.30 2.70
C PRO A 68 2.75 -3.95 3.35
N VAL A 69 3.94 -3.43 2.99
CA VAL A 69 4.44 -2.13 3.44
C VAL A 69 4.87 -1.34 2.21
N ILE A 70 4.09 -0.34 1.84
CA ILE A 70 4.40 0.58 0.73
C ILE A 70 4.85 1.90 1.35
N LEU A 71 6.13 2.23 1.19
CA LEU A 71 6.74 3.44 1.75
C LEU A 71 6.77 4.59 0.73
N PRO A 72 6.75 5.86 1.20
CA PRO A 72 6.93 7.02 0.32
C PRO A 72 8.25 6.90 -0.46
N GLY A 73 8.21 7.25 -1.74
CA GLY A 73 9.34 7.16 -2.68
C GLY A 73 9.62 5.75 -3.24
N GLN A 74 8.86 4.72 -2.84
CA GLN A 74 9.02 3.39 -3.43
C GLN A 74 8.39 3.32 -4.82
N GLU A 75 9.17 2.82 -5.78
CA GLU A 75 8.70 2.47 -7.12
C GLU A 75 8.37 0.97 -7.19
N GLY A 76 7.21 0.66 -7.76
CA GLY A 76 6.74 -0.71 -7.82
C GLY A 76 5.68 -0.96 -8.89
N LEU A 77 5.41 -2.25 -9.07
CA LEU A 77 4.34 -2.78 -9.88
C LEU A 77 3.12 -3.04 -8.98
N PHE A 78 2.01 -2.37 -9.26
CA PHE A 78 0.77 -2.45 -8.48
C PHE A 78 -0.32 -3.16 -9.25
N TYR A 79 -0.84 -4.22 -8.66
CA TYR A 79 -1.98 -4.97 -9.18
C TYR A 79 -3.21 -4.58 -8.38
N LEU A 80 -4.06 -3.80 -9.03
CA LEU A 80 -5.08 -2.99 -8.39
C LEU A 80 -6.49 -3.48 -8.73
N ARG A 81 -7.32 -3.64 -7.70
CA ARG A 81 -8.76 -3.87 -7.80
C ARG A 81 -9.49 -2.58 -7.45
N SER A 82 -10.46 -2.15 -8.26
CA SER A 82 -11.21 -0.92 -8.00
C SER A 82 -12.05 -1.05 -6.74
N GLN A 83 -11.94 -0.10 -5.81
CA GLN A 83 -12.99 0.18 -4.84
C GLN A 83 -13.92 1.29 -5.36
N SER A 84 -13.31 2.33 -5.94
CA SER A 84 -13.99 3.44 -6.62
C SER A 84 -13.13 3.93 -7.80
N GLU A 85 -13.50 5.04 -8.45
CA GLU A 85 -12.73 5.60 -9.56
C GLU A 85 -11.35 6.14 -9.15
N LYS A 86 -11.17 6.54 -7.87
CA LYS A 86 -9.92 7.14 -7.37
C LYS A 86 -9.23 6.33 -6.28
N VAL A 87 -9.89 5.29 -5.76
CA VAL A 87 -9.37 4.44 -4.68
C VAL A 87 -9.35 2.99 -5.13
N TYR A 88 -8.21 2.34 -4.91
CA TYR A 88 -7.93 0.99 -5.36
C TYR A 88 -7.33 0.15 -4.25
N ASP A 89 -7.69 -1.12 -4.17
CA ASP A 89 -6.99 -2.09 -3.34
C ASP A 89 -5.82 -2.70 -4.10
N ALA A 90 -4.64 -2.76 -3.47
CA ALA A 90 -3.59 -3.63 -3.93
C ALA A 90 -3.90 -5.09 -3.55
N PHE A 91 -4.17 -5.94 -4.53
CA PHE A 91 -4.27 -7.39 -4.29
C PHE A 91 -2.90 -8.09 -4.43
N HIS A 92 -1.97 -7.46 -5.13
CA HIS A 92 -0.56 -7.84 -5.17
C HIS A 92 0.29 -6.59 -5.47
N TRP A 93 1.50 -6.55 -4.94
CA TRP A 93 2.47 -5.50 -5.26
C TRP A 93 3.88 -6.09 -5.24
N SER A 94 4.75 -5.55 -6.10
CA SER A 94 6.17 -5.88 -6.12
C SER A 94 6.96 -4.59 -6.24
N ALA A 95 7.78 -4.27 -5.24
CA ALA A 95 8.74 -3.18 -5.34
C ALA A 95 9.89 -3.61 -6.24
N VAL A 96 10.14 -2.85 -7.32
CA VAL A 96 11.18 -3.17 -8.30
C VAL A 96 12.40 -2.27 -8.11
N LYS A 97 12.25 -1.11 -7.46
CA LYS A 97 13.35 -0.15 -7.32
C LYS A 97 13.21 0.71 -6.06
N THR A 98 14.12 0.51 -5.12
CA THR A 98 14.32 1.39 -3.96
C THR A 98 15.50 2.32 -4.23
N THR A 99 15.32 3.31 -5.10
CA THR A 99 16.35 4.34 -5.32
C THR A 99 16.47 5.30 -4.14
N ARG A 100 15.46 5.32 -3.26
CA ARG A 100 15.41 6.09 -2.03
C ARG A 100 15.06 5.17 -0.86
N PRO A 101 15.80 5.23 0.27
CA PRO A 101 15.39 4.52 1.47
C PRO A 101 14.03 5.06 1.92
N GLY A 102 13.01 4.20 1.93
CA GLY A 102 11.72 4.55 2.52
C GLY A 102 11.90 4.83 4.00
N ALA A 103 11.25 5.87 4.52
CA ALA A 103 11.27 6.15 5.96
C ALA A 103 10.66 4.95 6.69
N GLY A 104 11.49 4.23 7.46
CA GLY A 104 11.04 3.11 8.28
C GLY A 104 9.96 3.55 9.26
N PHE A 105 9.04 2.64 9.55
CA PHE A 105 7.86 2.74 10.43
C PHE A 105 6.58 3.25 9.77
N LEU A 106 5.53 2.42 9.83
CA LEU A 106 4.17 2.78 9.48
C LEU A 106 3.57 3.75 10.52
N PRO A 107 2.76 4.73 10.10
CA PRO A 107 2.10 5.65 11.03
C PRO A 107 1.03 4.93 11.84
N LYS A 108 0.83 5.34 13.10
CA LYS A 108 -0.29 4.84 13.91
C LYS A 108 -1.61 5.46 13.45
N CYS A 109 -2.69 4.69 13.52
CA CYS A 109 -4.05 5.21 13.38
C CYS A 109 -4.34 6.15 14.55
N ARG A 110 -4.82 7.36 14.26
CA ARG A 110 -5.24 8.34 15.26
C ARG A 110 -6.64 8.03 15.75
#